data_AF-A0AAJ1K6C6-F1
#
_entry.id   AF-A0AAJ1K6C6-F1
#
_cell.length_a   1.000
_cell.length_b   1.000
_cell.length_c   1.000
_cell.angle_alpha   90.00
_cell.angle_beta   90.00
_cell.angle_gamma   90.00
#
_symmetry.space_group_name_H-M   'P 1'
#
loop_
_entity.id
_entity.type
_entity.pdbx_description
1 polymer ?
#
loop_
_entity_poly.entity_id
_entity_poly.type
_entity_poly.pdbx_seq_one_letter_code
_entity_poly.pdbx_strand_id
1 'polypeptide(L)' 'MKMQKKWWLGFLGFIGVYKIPGMIEAFQADGNWMKLIGFIWLLWLGYFIPEKKED' A
#
# COMPACT_ATOMS: atom_id res chain seq x y z
N MET A 1 20.84 0.81 -10.36
CA MET A 1 19.54 1.06 -9.69
C MET A 1 19.80 1.89 -8.44
N LYS A 2 19.11 3.01 -8.27
CA LYS A 2 19.21 3.84 -7.06
C LYS A 2 17.87 3.74 -6.33
N MET A 3 17.90 3.46 -5.04
CA MET A 3 16.67 3.47 -4.23
C MET A 3 16.06 4.88 -4.23
N GLN A 4 14.72 4.92 -4.23
CA GLN A 4 13.95 6.15 -4.08
C GLN A 4 14.41 6.91 -2.82
N LYS A 5 14.51 8.24 -2.88
CA LYS A 5 14.85 9.05 -1.69
C LYS A 5 13.85 8.85 -0.55
N LYS A 6 12.61 8.52 -0.89
CA LYS A 6 11.50 8.26 0.05
C LYS A 6 11.20 6.77 0.21
N TRP A 7 12.20 5.89 0.03
CA TRP A 7 12.07 4.43 0.19
C TRP A 7 11.39 4.01 1.51
N TRP A 8 11.54 4.81 2.57
CA TRP A 8 10.91 4.60 3.87
C TRP A 8 9.37 4.62 3.80
N LEU A 9 8.76 5.28 2.81
CA LEU A 9 7.33 5.21 2.55
C LEU A 9 6.91 3.78 2.16
N GLY A 10 7.80 3.02 1.53
CA GLY A 10 7.59 1.58 1.30
C GLY A 10 7.25 0.83 2.58
N PHE A 11 7.86 1.21 3.72
CA PHE A 11 7.53 0.57 5.00
C PHE A 11 6.14 0.93 5.52
N LEU A 12 5.64 2.14 5.24
CA LEU A 12 4.24 2.49 5.52
C LEU A 12 3.28 1.59 4.73
N GLY A 13 3.74 1.07 3.58
CA GLY A 13 3.06 0.04 2.81
C GLY A 13 2.68 -1.21 3.60
N PHE A 14 3.53 -1.64 4.55
CA PHE A 14 3.26 -2.81 5.38
C PHE A 14 2.07 -2.61 6.34
N ILE A 15 1.74 -1.37 6.70
CA ILE A 15 0.53 -1.08 7.49
C ILE A 15 -0.71 -1.49 6.70
N GLY A 16 -0.69 -1.33 5.38
CA GLY A 16 -1.77 -1.80 4.49
C GLY A 16 -1.96 -3.32 4.53
N VAL A 17 -0.89 -4.10 4.72
CA VAL A 17 -0.96 -5.57 4.78
C VAL A 17 -1.76 -6.04 5.99
N TYR A 18 -1.60 -5.40 7.14
CA TYR A 18 -2.41 -5.68 8.34
C TYR A 18 -3.90 -5.35 8.15
N LYS A 19 -4.24 -4.49 7.19
CA LYS A 19 -5.63 -4.10 6.90
C LYS A 19 -6.32 -5.02 5.90
N ILE A 20 -5.60 -5.95 5.27
CA ILE A 20 -6.13 -6.89 4.28
C ILE A 20 -7.36 -7.66 4.79
N PRO A 21 -7.37 -8.23 6.03
CA PRO A 21 -8.56 -8.93 6.53
C PRO A 21 -9.80 -8.02 6.59
N GLY A 22 -9.65 -6.79 7.09
CA GLY A 22 -10.73 -5.81 7.13
C GLY A 22 -11.19 -5.35 5.74
N MET A 23 -10.30 -5.36 4.74
CA MET A 23 -10.66 -5.08 3.36
C MET A 23 -11.45 -6.23 2.73
N ILE A 24 -11.12 -7.48 3.04
CA ILE A 24 -11.90 -8.66 2.61
C ILE A 24 -13.32 -8.60 3.20
N GLU A 25 -13.46 -8.21 4.46
CA GLU A 25 -14.76 -7.97 5.09
C GLU A 25 -15.56 -6.85 4.40
N ALA A 26 -14.89 -5.87 3.79
CA ALA A 26 -15.55 -4.77 3.08
C ALA A 26 -16.23 -5.23 1.78
N PHE A 27 -15.83 -6.37 1.20
CA PHE A 27 -16.43 -6.96 0.00
C PHE A 27 -17.64 -7.86 0.32
N GLN A 28 -17.99 -8.05 1.59
CA GLN A 28 -19.21 -8.74 1.99
C GLN A 28 -20.44 -7.82 1.89
N ALA A 29 -21.65 -8.38 1.82
CA ALA A 29 -22.87 -7.64 1.49
C ALA A 29 -23.20 -6.45 2.43
N ASP A 30 -22.76 -6.50 3.69
CA ASP A 30 -22.89 -5.43 4.70
C ASP A 30 -21.54 -4.77 5.05
N GLY A 31 -20.54 -4.94 4.17
CA GLY A 31 -19.18 -4.48 4.39
C GLY A 31 -19.08 -2.95 4.44
N ASN A 32 -18.37 -2.43 5.45
CA ASN A 32 -18.09 -1.00 5.52
C ASN A 32 -16.99 -0.63 4.51
N TRP A 33 -17.38 0.06 3.44
CA TRP A 33 -16.51 0.55 2.36
C TRP A 33 -15.35 1.43 2.86
N MET A 34 -15.46 2.05 4.04
CA MET A 34 -14.34 2.78 4.65
C MET A 34 -13.13 1.89 4.94
N LYS A 35 -13.32 0.58 5.12
CA LYS A 35 -12.21 -0.38 5.33
C LYS A 35 -11.32 -0.51 4.08
N LEU A 36 -11.79 -0.11 2.89
CA LEU A 36 -11.00 -0.09 1.66
C LEU A 36 -9.91 0.99 1.68
N ILE A 37 -9.93 1.94 2.62
CA ILE A 37 -8.85 2.94 2.77
C ILE A 37 -7.48 2.28 3.05
N GLY A 38 -7.48 1.03 3.51
CA GLY A 38 -6.28 0.19 3.60
C GLY A 38 -5.55 0.01 2.27
N PHE A 39 -6.25 0.06 1.13
CA PHE A 39 -5.63 0.02 -0.20
C PHE A 39 -4.71 1.21 -0.46
N ILE A 40 -5.05 2.40 0.04
CA ILE A 40 -4.19 3.60 -0.08
C ILE A 40 -2.85 3.33 0.61
N TRP A 41 -2.88 2.63 1.74
CA TRP A 41 -1.66 2.25 2.43
C TRP A 41 -0.83 1.27 1.61
N LEU A 42 -1.44 0.29 0.93
CA LEU A 42 -0.71 -0.65 0.07
C LEU A 42 -0.01 0.03 -1.12
N LEU A 43 -0.54 1.14 -1.65
CA LEU A 43 0.10 1.87 -2.75
C LEU A 43 1.51 2.38 -2.39
N TRP A 44 1.78 2.61 -1.10
CA TRP A 44 3.10 3.04 -0.66
C TRP A 44 4.18 1.97 -0.85
N LEU A 45 3.84 0.68 -0.98
CA LEU A 45 4.81 -0.38 -1.33
C LEU A 45 5.50 -0.10 -2.67
N GLY A 46 4.87 0.66 -3.57
CA GLY A 46 5.48 1.12 -4.82
C GLY A 46 6.76 1.92 -4.63
N TYR A 47 6.97 2.56 -3.47
CA TYR A 47 8.21 3.28 -3.16
C TYR A 47 9.42 2.39 -2.92
N PHE A 48 9.24 1.07 -2.78
CA PHE A 48 10.35 0.13 -2.82
C PHE A 48 10.85 -0.14 -4.24
N ILE A 49 10.05 0.19 -5.26
CA ILE A 49 10.47 0.06 -6.65
C ILE A 49 11.55 1.13 -6.90
N PRO A 50 12.78 0.73 -7.25
CA PRO A 50 13.84 1.69 -7.52
C PRO A 50 13.48 2.55 -8.73
N GLU A 51 13.87 3.82 -8.70
CA GLU A 51 13.69 4.70 -9.86
C GLU A 51 14.52 4.14 -11.02
N LYS A 52 13.85 3.93 -12.16
CA LYS A 52 14.57 3.75 -13.41
C LYS A 52 15.18 5.11 -13.75
N LYS A 53 16.48 5.14 -13.97
CA LYS A 53 17.11 6.29 -14.62
C LYS A 53 16.62 6.25 -16.05
N GLU A 54 15.84 7.24 -16.45
CA GLU A 54 15.81 7.66 -17.85
C GLU A 54 17.15 8.38 -18.06
N ASP A 55 18.10 7.65 -18.63
CA ASP A 55 19.31 8.24 -19.23
C ASP A 55 18.96 8.71 -20.65
#